data_AF-A0A0D2K4B7-F1
#
_entry.id   AF-A0A0D2K4B7-F1
#
_cell.length_a   1.000
_cell.length_b   1.000
_cell.length_c   1.000
_cell.angle_alpha   90.00
_cell.angle_beta   90.00
_cell.angle_gamma   90.00
#
_symmetry.space_group_name_H-M   'P 1'
#
loop_
_entity.id
_entity.type
_entity.pdbx_description
1 polymer ?
#
loop_
_entity_poly.entity_id
_entity_poly.type
_entity_poly.pdbx_seq_one_letter_code
_entity_poly.pdbx_strand_id
1 'polypeptide(L)'
;MVCLQDYVLSVCLTPGGEWVMSGSKDRGVQFWDPNTGNAQMMLQGHKNSVISVAPCPTGHLFATGSGDMKARIWQYTTWRGAHQGL
;
A
#
# COMPACT_ATOMS: atom_id res chain seq x y z
N MET A 1 -1.53 -7.51 14.88
CA MET A 1 -0.69 -7.24 13.70
C MET A 1 -1.42 -7.78 12.49
N VAL A 2 -2.07 -6.92 11.71
CA VAL A 2 -2.80 -7.35 10.50
C VAL A 2 -1.74 -7.42 9.40
N CYS A 3 -1.28 -8.62 9.09
CA CYS A 3 -0.43 -8.91 7.94
C CYS A 3 -1.26 -9.68 6.92
N LEU A 4 -0.91 -9.52 5.65
CA LEU A 4 -1.41 -10.37 4.57
C LEU A 4 -1.11 -11.83 4.90
N GLN A 5 -2.11 -12.70 4.73
CA GLN A 5 -2.03 -14.13 5.03
C GLN A 5 -2.05 -14.99 3.75
N ASP A 6 -2.15 -14.36 2.58
CA ASP A 6 -2.15 -15.02 1.28
C ASP A 6 -1.08 -14.40 0.34
N TYR A 7 -0.97 -14.91 -0.89
CA TYR A 7 0.01 -14.51 -1.88
C TYR A 7 0.01 -13.00 -2.11
N VAL A 8 1.19 -12.41 -1.94
CA VAL A 8 1.51 -11.06 -2.40
C VAL A 8 1.69 -11.12 -3.92
N LEU A 9 0.91 -10.32 -4.64
CA LEU A 9 0.88 -10.31 -6.10
C LEU A 9 1.57 -9.08 -6.71
N SER A 10 1.71 -8.01 -5.92
CA SER A 10 2.33 -6.75 -6.34
C SER A 10 2.97 -6.09 -5.13
N VAL A 11 4.07 -5.37 -5.36
CA VAL A 11 4.74 -4.54 -4.36
C VAL A 11 5.27 -3.27 -5.02
N CYS A 12 5.25 -2.15 -4.31
CA CYS A 12 5.86 -0.91 -4.76
C CYS A 12 6.35 -0.06 -3.57
N LEU A 13 7.31 0.82 -3.83
CA LEU A 13 7.70 1.91 -2.95
C LEU A 13 7.04 3.21 -3.40
N THR A 14 6.62 4.07 -2.47
CA THR A 14 6.22 5.43 -2.82
C THR A 14 7.42 6.24 -3.33
N PRO A 15 7.22 7.24 -4.20
CA PRO A 15 8.32 8.04 -4.74
C PRO A 15 9.16 8.74 -3.66
N GLY A 16 8.52 9.18 -2.56
CA GLY A 16 9.21 9.78 -1.41
C GLY A 16 9.78 8.77 -0.42
N GLY A 17 9.60 7.47 -0.66
CA GLY A 17 10.14 6.40 0.17
C GLY A 17 9.51 6.28 1.55
N GLU A 18 8.33 6.84 1.78
CA GLU A 18 7.68 6.85 3.09
C GLU A 18 6.91 5.55 3.37
N TRP A 19 6.53 4.83 2.31
CA TRP A 19 5.74 3.61 2.41
C TRP A 19 6.20 2.56 1.42
N VAL A 20 6.24 1.30 1.88
CA VAL A 20 6.09 0.13 1.02
C VAL A 20 4.60 -0.20 0.96
N MET A 21 4.07 -0.47 -0.23
CA MET A 21 2.69 -0.93 -0.43
C MET A 21 2.69 -2.26 -1.17
N SER A 22 1.67 -3.10 -0.92
CA SER A 22 1.47 -4.34 -1.69
C SER A 22 0.00 -4.62 -1.96
N GLY A 23 -0.25 -5.39 -3.02
CA GLY A 23 -1.54 -6.01 -3.28
C GLY A 23 -1.49 -7.52 -3.03
N SER A 24 -2.57 -8.09 -2.49
CA SER A 24 -2.66 -9.51 -2.14
C SER A 24 -3.98 -10.17 -2.56
N LYS A 25 -3.97 -11.50 -2.61
CA LYS A 25 -5.19 -12.33 -2.67
C LYS A 25 -6.16 -12.11 -1.50
N ASP A 26 -5.69 -11.57 -0.37
CA ASP A 26 -6.53 -11.12 0.75
C ASP A 26 -7.47 -9.96 0.39
N ARG A 27 -7.40 -9.46 -0.85
CA ARG A 27 -8.27 -8.41 -1.43
C ARG A 27 -8.02 -7.03 -0.84
N GLY A 28 -6.90 -6.85 -0.15
CA GLY A 28 -6.48 -5.59 0.44
C GLY A 28 -5.13 -5.12 -0.07
N VAL A 29 -4.82 -3.87 0.31
CA VAL A 29 -3.51 -3.26 0.13
C VAL A 29 -2.86 -3.07 1.49
N GLN A 30 -1.71 -3.67 1.71
CA GLN A 30 -0.96 -3.52 2.96
C GLN A 30 0.12 -2.46 2.82
N PHE A 31 0.28 -1.64 3.86
CA PHE A 31 1.32 -0.64 4.00
C PHE A 31 2.32 -1.09 5.07
N TRP A 32 3.59 -0.85 4.81
CA TRP A 32 4.67 -1.04 5.76
C TRP A 32 5.55 0.19 5.86
N ASP A 33 6.07 0.41 7.06
CA ASP A 33 7.18 1.34 7.27
C ASP A 33 8.47 0.72 6.70
N PRO A 34 9.11 1.36 5.69
CA PRO A 34 10.31 0.83 5.06
C PRO A 34 11.52 0.75 6.01
N ASN A 35 11.56 1.55 7.08
CA ASN A 35 12.68 1.58 8.02
C ASN A 35 12.61 0.45 9.04
N THR A 36 11.39 0.16 9.52
CA THR A 36 11.19 -0.85 10.57
C THR A 36 10.69 -2.19 10.03
N GLY A 37 10.20 -2.24 8.78
CA GLY A 37 9.56 -3.41 8.18
C GLY A 37 8.20 -3.74 8.79
N ASN A 38 7.70 -2.93 9.72
CA ASN A 38 6.45 -3.20 10.42
C ASN A 38 5.24 -2.89 9.55
N ALA A 39 4.26 -3.80 9.58
CA ALA A 39 2.95 -3.59 8.97
C ALA A 39 2.18 -2.51 9.73
N GLN A 40 1.82 -1.42 9.05
CA GLN A 40 1.18 -0.26 9.67
C GLN A 40 -0.33 -0.23 9.43
N MET A 41 -0.77 -0.44 8.19
CA MET A 41 -2.20 -0.37 7.86
C MET A 41 -2.59 -1.24 6.67
N MET A 42 -3.83 -1.71 6.67
CA MET A 42 -4.42 -2.46 5.56
C MET A 42 -5.64 -1.71 5.03
N LEU A 43 -5.66 -1.43 3.73
CA LEU A 43 -6.83 -0.90 3.06
C LEU A 43 -7.65 -2.05 2.49
N GLN A 44 -8.95 -2.01 2.75
CA GLN A 44 -9.92 -2.95 2.21
C GLN A 44 -10.92 -2.23 1.31
N GLY A 45 -11.49 -2.98 0.36
CA GLY A 45 -12.55 -2.47 -0.50
C GLY A 45 -12.69 -3.22 -1.82
N HIS A 46 -11.63 -3.87 -2.29
CA HIS A 46 -11.75 -4.79 -3.41
C HIS A 46 -12.50 -6.06 -3.00
N LYS A 47 -13.27 -6.62 -3.94
CA LYS A 47 -14.03 -7.86 -3.72
C LYS A 47 -13.26 -9.11 -4.14
N ASN A 48 -12.09 -8.94 -4.76
CA ASN A 48 -11.22 -10.00 -5.23
C ASN A 48 -9.74 -9.56 -5.09
N SER A 49 -8.80 -10.44 -5.44
CA SER A 49 -7.35 -10.22 -5.29
C SER A 49 -6.91 -8.89 -5.89
N VAL A 50 -6.05 -8.16 -5.18
CA VAL A 50 -5.38 -6.96 -5.71
C VAL A 50 -4.13 -7.43 -6.43
N ILE A 51 -4.12 -7.26 -7.76
CA ILE A 51 -3.09 -7.82 -8.64
C ILE A 51 -2.03 -6.79 -9.06
N SER A 52 -2.29 -5.50 -8.82
CA SER A 52 -1.37 -4.42 -9.16
C SER A 52 -1.57 -3.23 -8.24
N VAL A 53 -0.46 -2.60 -7.85
CA VAL A 53 -0.41 -1.34 -7.08
C VAL A 53 0.56 -0.41 -7.80
N ALA A 54 0.12 0.82 -8.08
CA ALA A 54 0.89 1.82 -8.82
C ALA A 54 0.81 3.18 -8.14
N PRO A 55 1.89 3.65 -7.47
CA PRO A 55 1.91 4.97 -6.86
C PRO A 55 2.03 6.06 -7.92
N CYS A 56 1.33 7.18 -7.69
CA CYS A 56 1.47 8.37 -8.51
C CYS A 56 2.84 9.01 -8.24
N PRO A 57 3.61 9.40 -9.28
CA PRO A 57 4.92 10.03 -9.08
C PRO A 57 4.81 11.43 -8.45
N THR A 58 3.69 12.12 -8.63
CA THR A 58 3.47 13.48 -8.15
C THR A 58 2.25 13.53 -7.24
N GLY A 59 2.48 13.43 -5.93
CA GLY A 59 1.44 13.52 -4.90
C GLY A 59 1.17 12.21 -4.17
N HIS A 60 0.25 12.25 -3.21
CA HIS A 60 -0.05 11.10 -2.34
C HIS A 60 -1.25 10.29 -2.82
N LEU A 61 -1.22 9.88 -4.09
CA LEU A 61 -2.23 9.01 -4.70
C LEU A 61 -1.61 7.71 -5.17
N PHE A 62 -2.39 6.65 -5.22
CA PHE A 62 -2.02 5.43 -5.92
C PHE A 62 -3.24 4.75 -6.53
N ALA A 63 -3.00 4.01 -7.60
CA ALA A 63 -3.99 3.19 -8.27
C ALA A 63 -3.81 1.72 -7.89
N THR A 64 -4.91 0.99 -7.92
CA THR A 64 -4.93 -0.46 -7.73
C THR A 64 -5.78 -1.11 -8.79
N GLY A 65 -5.35 -2.27 -9.26
CA GLY A 65 -6.12 -3.14 -10.13
C GLY A 65 -6.44 -4.44 -9.41
N SER A 66 -7.66 -4.94 -9.59
CA SER A 66 -8.13 -6.16 -8.94
C SER A 66 -8.84 -7.11 -9.91
N GLY A 67 -8.81 -8.40 -9.57
CA GLY A 67 -9.63 -9.42 -10.22
C GLY A 67 -11.14 -9.24 -10.01
N ASP A 68 -11.59 -8.19 -9.32
CA ASP A 68 -13.00 -7.81 -9.21
C ASP A 68 -13.49 -6.95 -10.39
N MET A 69 -12.66 -6.86 -11.44
CA MET A 69 -12.88 -6.07 -12.66
C MET A 69 -12.94 -4.57 -12.41
N LYS A 70 -12.44 -4.08 -11.26
CA LYS A 70 -12.38 -2.65 -10.95
C LYS A 70 -10.95 -2.21 -10.71
N ALA A 71 -10.68 -0.98 -11.16
CA ALA A 71 -9.59 -0.18 -10.66
C ALA A 71 -10.11 0.76 -9.57
N ARG A 72 -9.25 1.11 -8.61
CA ARG A 72 -9.54 2.11 -7.58
C ARG A 72 -8.38 3.07 -7.43
N ILE A 73 -8.71 4.34 -7.21
CA ILE A 73 -7.76 5.39 -6.82
C ILE A 73 -7.92 5.63 -5.33
N TRP A 74 -6.78 5.71 -4.65
CA TRP A 74 -6.69 5.90 -3.22
C TRP A 74 -5.80 7.10 -2.93
N GLN A 75 -6.06 7.73 -1.80
CA GLN A 75 -5.20 8.75 -1.24
C GLN A 75 -4.55 8.21 0.04
N TYR A 76 -3.28 8.51 0.22
CA TYR A 76 -2.56 8.21 1.47
C TYR A 76 -2.00 9.50 2.05
N THR A 77 -1.61 9.44 3.32
CA THR A 77 -0.89 10.53 3.97
C THR A 77 0.58 10.19 4.07
N THR A 78 1.43 11.19 3.90
CA THR A 78 2.82 11.12 4.28
C THR A 78 2.90 11.06 5.80
N TRP A 79 3.58 10.07 6.35
CA TRP A 79 3.89 10.06 7.76
C TRP A 79 4.96 11.11 8.04
N ARG A 80 4.58 12.27 8.60
CA ARG A 80 5.53 13.26 9.15
C ARG A 80 5.67 13.05 10.66
N GLY A 81 6.21 11.92 11.08
CA GLY A 81 6.41 11.62 12.50
C GLY A 81 7.85 11.25 12.85
N ALA A 82 8.55 12.22 13.46
CA ALA A 82 9.69 12.07 14.39
C ALA A 82 11.11 11.77 13.86
N HIS A 83 11.67 12.66 13.03
CA HIS A 83 13.12 12.98 13.10
C HIS A 83 13.33 14.50 12.86
N GLN A 84 12.87 15.31 13.81
CA GLN A 84 13.59 16.53 14.18
C GLN A 84 14.05 16.32 15.62
N GLY A 85 15.33 16.10 15.76
CA GLY A 85 15.97 15.71 17.00
C GLY A 85 17.39 15.27 16.71
N LEU A 86 18.20 16.26 16.28
CA LEU A 86 19.58 16.55 16.68
C LEU A 86 20.01 17.84 15.95
#